data_AF-A0A9D9H4M7-F1
#
_entry.id   AF-A0A9D9H4M7-F1
#
_cell.length_a   1.000
_cell.length_b   1.000
_cell.length_c   1.000
_cell.angle_alpha   90.00
_cell.angle_beta   90.00
_cell.angle_gamma   90.00
#
_symmetry.space_group_name_H-M   'P 1'
#
loop_
_entity.id
_entity.type
_entity.pdbx_description
1 polymer ?
#
loop_
_entity_poly.entity_id
_entity_poly.type
_entity_poly.pdbx_seq_one_letter_code
_entity_poly.pdbx_strand_id
1 'polypeptide(L)'
;MQSQDRISRLAALSLLLSAIELFIPRFVPFFRIGLANIPLLMALNLDLQSYLQLALLKGIGTSLISGNLFSVFALISILQSLCSALCMKAVKTIFREQISVYGISVAGAAASSITQITLAALYAGQGTLTFLPILLGLSLPSSIITAHLSRKIPEPSYSLIEQESEKPSTSLIALLVVTGCAMMMTENIILILLSCIAAFTLQKRAGRKILLKPHALMLLFMLLSSVITPHGKVITTIFSLPITDGAIINGLAKGLKLSGGIALSQAFSVFIKPGKGIIGKTVATFTMLLTAYRSSTGSIWQRFLTALKTNPPSNPSKTAINVPIFTLYGISAIIIAFCIADCVFF
;
A
#
# COMPACT_ATOMS: atom_id res chain seq x y z
N MET A 1 -6.70 23.70 13.51
CA MET A 1 -5.35 23.11 13.65
C MET A 1 -5.36 21.78 14.42
N GLN A 2 -5.99 21.68 15.60
CA GLN A 2 -5.96 20.46 16.44
C GLN A 2 -6.48 19.16 15.77
N SER A 3 -7.47 19.23 14.85
CA SER A 3 -7.98 18.02 14.15
C SER A 3 -6.92 17.38 13.23
N GLN A 4 -6.21 18.19 12.43
CA GLN A 4 -5.21 17.69 11.49
C GLN A 4 -4.03 17.00 12.20
N ASP A 5 -3.69 17.48 13.39
CA ASP A 5 -2.63 16.90 14.20
C ASP A 5 -3.00 15.51 14.69
N ARG A 6 -4.23 15.36 15.21
CA ARG A 6 -4.76 14.06 15.62
C ARG A 6 -4.87 13.09 14.45
N ILE A 7 -5.36 13.54 13.29
CA ILE A 7 -5.42 12.71 12.07
C ILE A 7 -4.02 12.21 11.70
N SER A 8 -3.01 13.07 11.73
CA SER A 8 -1.64 12.72 11.37
C SER A 8 -1.05 11.66 12.30
N ARG A 9 -1.32 11.75 13.61
CA ARG A 9 -0.89 10.74 14.59
C ARG A 9 -1.59 9.40 14.39
N LEU A 10 -2.91 9.42 14.16
CA LEU A 10 -3.69 8.21 13.90
C LEU A 10 -3.31 7.55 12.55
N ALA A 11 -3.04 8.36 11.54
CA ALA A 11 -2.54 7.88 10.25
C ALA A 11 -1.17 7.21 10.41
N ALA A 12 -0.24 7.86 11.12
CA ALA A 12 1.07 7.29 11.40
C ALA A 12 1.00 5.98 12.20
N LEU A 13 0.08 5.89 13.16
CA LEU A 13 -0.20 4.65 13.89
C LEU A 13 -0.71 3.55 12.94
N SER A 14 -1.61 3.90 12.02
CA SER A 14 -2.16 2.97 11.02
C SER A 14 -1.05 2.42 10.11
N LEU A 15 -0.12 3.29 9.71
CA LEU A 15 1.06 2.92 8.95
C LEU A 15 2.00 1.99 9.72
N LEU A 16 2.27 2.26 11.01
CA LEU A 16 3.08 1.37 11.83
C LEU A 16 2.43 -0.01 11.99
N LEU A 17 1.12 -0.05 12.27
CA LEU A 17 0.37 -1.30 12.40
C LEU A 17 0.34 -2.08 11.08
N SER A 18 0.19 -1.38 9.95
CA SER A 18 0.31 -2.00 8.62
C SER A 18 1.71 -2.57 8.37
N ALA A 19 2.77 -1.91 8.83
CA ALA A 19 4.14 -2.40 8.70
C ALA A 19 4.38 -3.64 9.59
N ILE A 20 3.81 -3.66 10.80
CA ILE A 20 3.86 -4.82 11.69
C ILE A 20 3.12 -6.02 11.07
N GLU A 21 1.96 -5.77 10.45
CA GLU A 21 1.17 -6.79 9.78
C GLU A 21 1.94 -7.48 8.63
N LEU A 22 2.93 -6.82 8.02
CA LEU A 22 3.78 -7.44 6.99
C LEU A 22 4.73 -8.53 7.53
N PHE A 23 5.02 -8.55 8.84
CA PHE A 23 5.80 -9.63 9.43
C PHE A 23 4.99 -10.92 9.62
N ILE A 24 3.66 -10.83 9.53
CA ILE A 24 2.79 -11.98 9.66
C ILE A 24 2.70 -12.65 8.28
N PRO A 25 3.20 -13.90 8.12
CA PRO A 25 3.12 -14.59 6.85
C PRO A 25 1.67 -14.75 6.41
N ARG A 26 1.40 -14.48 5.13
CA ARG A 26 0.04 -14.56 4.57
C ARG A 26 -0.27 -16.00 4.19
N PHE A 27 -1.11 -16.66 4.97
CA PHE A 27 -1.55 -18.04 4.70
C PHE A 27 -2.68 -18.11 3.66
N VAL A 28 -3.48 -17.05 3.53
CA VAL A 28 -4.64 -16.98 2.64
C VAL A 28 -4.48 -15.81 1.67
N PRO A 29 -4.65 -16.03 0.35
CA PRO A 29 -4.57 -14.95 -0.63
C PRO A 29 -5.62 -13.88 -0.32
N PHE A 30 -5.27 -12.61 -0.54
CA PHE A 30 -6.11 -11.43 -0.28
C PHE A 30 -6.45 -11.15 1.19
N PHE A 31 -6.38 -12.13 2.09
CA PHE A 31 -6.70 -11.92 3.50
C PHE A 31 -5.69 -10.97 4.18
N ARG A 32 -6.24 -10.07 5.00
CA ARG A 32 -5.50 -9.17 5.89
C ARG A 32 -6.17 -9.22 7.25
N ILE A 33 -5.37 -9.18 8.30
CA ILE A 33 -5.88 -9.10 9.67
C ILE A 33 -6.60 -7.75 9.88
N GLY A 34 -6.11 -6.70 9.21
CA GLY A 34 -6.74 -5.40 9.27
C GLY A 34 -6.35 -4.60 10.51
N LEU A 35 -5.15 -4.83 11.06
CA LEU A 35 -4.63 -4.04 12.19
C LEU A 35 -4.56 -2.55 11.84
N ALA A 36 -4.33 -2.22 10.57
CA ALA A 36 -4.37 -0.85 10.06
C ALA A 36 -5.74 -0.15 10.25
N ASN A 37 -6.83 -0.88 10.52
CA ASN A 37 -8.15 -0.30 10.82
C ASN A 37 -8.32 0.14 12.28
N ILE A 38 -7.41 -0.23 13.18
CA ILE A 38 -7.48 0.17 14.60
C ILE A 38 -7.63 1.70 14.74
N PRO A 39 -6.82 2.55 14.06
CA PRO A 39 -6.95 3.99 14.21
C PRO A 39 -8.22 4.56 13.55
N LEU A 40 -8.80 3.87 12.56
CA LEU A 40 -10.12 4.23 12.03
C LEU A 40 -11.23 4.00 13.07
N LEU A 41 -11.12 3.00 13.94
CA LEU A 41 -12.06 2.82 15.06
C LEU A 41 -11.87 3.90 16.14
N MET A 42 -10.62 4.28 16.42
CA MET A 42 -10.31 5.35 17.38
C MET A 42 -10.80 6.73 16.89
N ALA A 43 -10.80 6.94 15.57
CA ALA A 43 -11.20 8.19 14.93
C ALA A 43 -12.71 8.37 14.71
N LEU A 44 -13.57 7.46 15.19
CA LEU A 44 -15.02 7.49 14.92
C LEU A 44 -15.72 8.78 15.38
N ASN A 45 -15.12 9.53 16.30
CA ASN A 45 -15.64 10.80 16.82
C ASN A 45 -15.25 12.02 15.95
N LEU A 46 -14.38 11.86 14.95
CA LEU A 46 -14.03 12.93 14.02
C LEU A 46 -15.19 13.25 13.07
N ASP A 47 -15.21 14.46 12.52
CA ASP A 47 -16.10 14.83 11.42
C ASP A 47 -15.85 13.95 10.18
N LEU A 48 -16.85 13.84 9.30
CA LEU A 48 -16.78 12.95 8.13
C LEU A 48 -15.59 13.29 7.22
N GLN A 49 -15.30 14.57 7.02
CA GLN A 49 -14.19 15.01 6.16
C GLN A 49 -12.84 14.59 6.72
N SER A 50 -12.57 14.88 8.00
CA SER A 50 -11.35 14.43 8.70
C SER A 50 -11.22 12.91 8.74
N TYR A 51 -12.35 12.20 8.91
CA TYR A 51 -12.38 10.74 8.93
C TYR A 51 -12.02 10.12 7.57
N LEU A 52 -12.55 10.68 6.48
CA LEU A 52 -12.20 10.25 5.13
C LEU A 52 -10.75 10.60 4.77
N GLN A 53 -10.22 11.72 5.24
CA GLN A 53 -8.79 12.04 5.09
C GLN A 53 -7.91 10.99 5.78
N LEU A 54 -8.26 10.54 6.97
CA LEU A 54 -7.56 9.43 7.64
C LEU A 54 -7.62 8.14 6.83
N ALA A 55 -8.79 7.79 6.29
CA ALA A 55 -8.98 6.59 5.47
C ALA A 55 -8.14 6.64 4.18
N LEU A 56 -8.04 7.81 3.54
CA LEU A 56 -7.18 8.04 2.37
C LEU A 56 -5.71 7.89 2.72
N LEU A 57 -5.25 8.54 3.80
CA LEU A 57 -3.86 8.43 4.26
C LEU A 57 -3.47 6.99 4.60
N LYS A 58 -4.38 6.25 5.25
CA LYS A 58 -4.23 4.81 5.50
C LYS A 58 -4.08 4.06 4.17
N GLY A 59 -5.02 4.22 3.24
CA GLY A 59 -5.07 3.44 2.00
C GLY A 59 -3.82 3.66 1.13
N ILE A 60 -3.42 4.93 0.96
CA ILE A 60 -2.23 5.32 0.19
C ILE A 60 -0.96 4.84 0.92
N GLY A 61 -0.82 5.14 2.20
CA GLY A 61 0.39 4.82 2.94
C GLY A 61 0.58 3.31 3.17
N THR A 62 -0.49 2.53 3.33
CA THR A 62 -0.43 1.06 3.37
C THR A 62 0.12 0.50 2.05
N SER A 63 -0.29 1.10 0.92
CA SER A 63 0.19 0.70 -0.41
C SER A 63 1.66 1.07 -0.62
N LEU A 64 2.06 2.24 -0.12
CA LEU A 64 3.45 2.67 -0.12
C LEU A 64 4.34 1.73 0.72
N ILE A 65 3.90 1.37 1.94
CA ILE A 65 4.63 0.46 2.83
C ILE A 65 4.74 -0.94 2.24
N SER A 66 3.69 -1.39 1.57
CA SER A 66 3.67 -2.67 0.84
C SER A 66 4.47 -2.61 -0.47
N GLY A 67 4.99 -1.45 -0.87
CA GLY A 67 5.73 -1.25 -2.11
C GLY A 67 4.88 -1.42 -3.37
N ASN A 68 3.56 -1.33 -3.29
CA ASN A 68 2.67 -1.63 -4.41
C ASN A 68 1.86 -0.40 -4.88
N LEU A 69 2.35 0.82 -4.57
CA LEU A 69 1.65 2.07 -4.86
C LEU A 69 1.28 2.23 -6.35
N PHE A 70 2.14 1.79 -7.26
CA PHE A 70 1.91 1.82 -8.71
C PHE A 70 1.44 0.46 -9.22
N SER A 71 0.41 -0.09 -8.57
CA SER A 71 -0.24 -1.33 -8.99
C SER A 71 -1.74 -1.24 -8.79
N VAL A 72 -2.50 -2.12 -9.45
CA VAL A 72 -3.96 -2.24 -9.25
C VAL A 72 -4.31 -2.47 -7.77
N PHE A 73 -3.42 -3.14 -7.02
CA PHE A 73 -3.62 -3.37 -5.59
C PHE A 73 -3.62 -2.08 -4.75
N ALA A 74 -2.99 -1.00 -5.21
CA ALA A 74 -3.06 0.30 -4.53
C ALA A 74 -4.46 0.91 -4.64
N LEU A 75 -5.06 0.88 -5.84
CA LEU A 75 -6.44 1.32 -6.04
C LEU A 75 -7.41 0.51 -5.18
N ILE A 76 -7.23 -0.82 -5.16
CA ILE A 76 -8.01 -1.72 -4.31
C ILE A 76 -7.84 -1.34 -2.83
N SER A 77 -6.62 -1.03 -2.36
CA SER A 77 -6.32 -0.64 -0.97
C SER A 77 -6.96 0.70 -0.57
N ILE A 78 -6.97 1.68 -1.48
CA ILE A 78 -7.57 2.99 -1.26
C ILE A 78 -9.10 2.87 -1.21
N LEU A 79 -9.70 2.25 -2.22
CA LEU A 79 -11.15 2.11 -2.33
C LEU A 79 -11.75 1.25 -1.21
N GLN A 80 -11.11 0.13 -0.85
CA GLN A 80 -11.59 -0.69 0.28
C GLN A 80 -11.51 0.07 1.61
N SER A 81 -10.50 0.93 1.79
CA SER A 81 -10.34 1.71 3.02
C SER A 81 -11.39 2.82 3.12
N LEU A 82 -11.71 3.48 1.99
CA LEU A 82 -12.78 4.45 1.90
C LEU A 82 -14.16 3.82 2.14
N CYS A 83 -14.46 2.70 1.48
CA CYS A 83 -15.74 2.01 1.64
C CYS A 83 -15.93 1.52 3.09
N SER A 84 -14.88 0.96 3.69
CA SER A 84 -14.87 0.56 5.10
C SER A 84 -15.12 1.74 6.03
N ALA A 85 -14.45 2.87 5.81
CA ALA A 85 -14.65 4.08 6.60
C ALA A 85 -16.09 4.62 6.47
N LEU A 86 -16.61 4.72 5.24
CA LEU A 86 -17.99 5.14 5.00
C LEU A 86 -18.99 4.23 5.70
N CYS A 87 -18.79 2.90 5.61
CA CYS A 87 -19.63 1.92 6.28
C CYS A 87 -19.57 2.07 7.81
N MET A 88 -18.37 2.13 8.40
CA MET A 88 -18.20 2.32 9.85
C MET A 88 -18.88 3.60 10.34
N LYS A 89 -18.73 4.70 9.61
CA LYS A 89 -19.34 5.99 9.95
C LYS A 89 -20.86 5.97 9.78
N ALA A 90 -21.37 5.36 8.72
CA ALA A 90 -22.80 5.21 8.47
C ALA A 90 -23.45 4.37 9.58
N VAL A 91 -22.87 3.20 9.89
CA VAL A 91 -23.35 2.30 10.96
C VAL A 91 -23.36 3.03 12.31
N LYS A 92 -22.29 3.75 12.66
CA LYS A 92 -22.26 4.55 13.89
C LYS A 92 -23.33 5.66 13.88
N THR A 93 -23.63 6.27 12.74
CA THR A 93 -24.60 7.37 12.66
C THR A 93 -26.04 6.86 12.75
N ILE A 94 -26.32 5.71 12.14
CA ILE A 94 -27.64 5.07 12.12
C ILE A 94 -27.98 4.50 13.50
N PHE A 95 -27.07 3.72 14.09
CA PHE A 95 -27.33 2.98 15.34
C PHE A 95 -26.84 3.69 16.61
N ARG A 96 -26.08 4.80 16.47
CA ARG A 96 -25.59 5.65 17.57
C ARG A 96 -24.99 4.85 18.73
N GLU A 97 -25.60 4.92 19.92
CA GLU A 97 -25.15 4.25 21.15
C GLU A 97 -25.62 2.80 21.27
N GLN A 98 -26.53 2.34 20.41
CA GLN A 98 -27.06 0.97 20.46
C GLN A 98 -26.08 -0.05 19.86
N ILE A 99 -25.04 0.40 19.14
CA ILE A 99 -24.07 -0.48 18.51
C ILE A 99 -22.73 -0.46 19.24
N SER A 100 -22.19 -1.66 19.48
CA SER A 100 -20.86 -1.79 20.07
C SER A 100 -19.76 -1.48 19.04
N VAL A 101 -18.58 -1.09 19.53
CA VAL A 101 -17.37 -0.93 18.69
C VAL A 101 -17.04 -2.21 17.92
N TYR A 102 -17.37 -3.38 18.49
CA TYR A 102 -17.23 -4.68 17.81
C TYR A 102 -18.12 -4.76 16.58
N GLY A 103 -19.39 -4.37 16.67
CA GLY A 103 -20.32 -4.34 15.54
C GLY A 103 -19.88 -3.39 14.43
N ILE A 104 -19.39 -2.20 14.79
CA ILE A 104 -18.84 -1.23 13.82
C ILE A 104 -17.61 -1.82 13.10
N SER A 105 -16.71 -2.48 13.84
CA SER A 105 -15.53 -3.13 13.28
C SER A 105 -15.88 -4.25 12.31
N VAL A 106 -16.83 -5.12 12.70
CA VAL A 106 -17.34 -6.23 11.86
C VAL A 106 -17.93 -5.69 10.56
N ALA A 107 -18.79 -4.68 10.63
CA ALA A 107 -19.41 -4.07 9.45
C ALA A 107 -18.36 -3.45 8.51
N GLY A 108 -17.40 -2.70 9.07
CA GLY A 108 -16.31 -2.12 8.31
C GLY A 108 -15.38 -3.16 7.68
N ALA A 109 -15.10 -4.26 8.37
CA ALA A 109 -14.29 -5.36 7.85
C ALA A 109 -15.01 -6.06 6.68
N ALA A 110 -16.29 -6.37 6.84
CA ALA A 110 -17.11 -6.95 5.77
C ALA A 110 -17.14 -6.04 4.53
N ALA A 111 -17.39 -4.74 4.70
CA ALA A 111 -17.37 -3.78 3.59
C ALA A 111 -16.00 -3.71 2.88
N SER A 112 -14.89 -3.75 3.63
CA SER A 112 -13.55 -3.80 3.03
C SER A 112 -13.29 -5.08 2.23
N SER A 113 -13.67 -6.24 2.77
CA SER A 113 -13.47 -7.53 2.10
C SER A 113 -14.32 -7.66 0.84
N ILE A 114 -15.57 -7.22 0.89
CA ILE A 114 -16.46 -7.18 -0.28
C ILE A 114 -15.86 -6.28 -1.36
N THR A 115 -15.49 -5.05 -1.00
CA THR A 115 -14.88 -4.10 -1.95
C THR A 115 -13.59 -4.66 -2.54
N GLN A 116 -12.73 -5.25 -1.70
CA GLN A 116 -11.47 -5.80 -2.12
C GLN A 116 -11.65 -6.93 -3.12
N ILE A 117 -12.52 -7.90 -2.84
CA ILE A 117 -12.68 -9.06 -3.72
C ILE A 117 -13.47 -8.73 -4.98
N THR A 118 -14.45 -7.82 -4.91
CA THR A 118 -15.18 -7.37 -6.10
C THR A 118 -14.26 -6.64 -7.07
N LEU A 119 -13.41 -5.73 -6.58
CA LEU A 119 -12.43 -5.04 -7.43
C LEU A 119 -11.35 -6.00 -7.93
N ALA A 120 -10.92 -6.97 -7.11
CA ALA A 120 -9.99 -7.99 -7.56
C ALA A 120 -10.61 -8.89 -8.64
N ALA A 121 -11.90 -9.24 -8.53
CA ALA A 121 -12.62 -10.03 -9.52
C ALA A 121 -12.83 -9.28 -10.84
N LEU A 122 -13.02 -7.96 -10.79
CA LEU A 122 -13.07 -7.14 -11.99
C LEU A 122 -11.74 -7.20 -12.78
N TYR A 123 -10.61 -7.31 -12.08
CA TYR A 123 -9.29 -7.36 -12.70
C TYR A 123 -8.83 -8.78 -13.08
N ALA A 124 -9.01 -9.75 -12.18
CA ALA A 124 -8.50 -11.12 -12.34
C ALA A 124 -9.54 -12.12 -12.89
N GLY A 125 -10.81 -11.70 -13.03
CA GLY A 125 -11.92 -12.51 -13.51
C GLY A 125 -12.86 -12.99 -12.41
N GLN A 126 -14.08 -13.39 -12.82
CA GLN A 126 -15.20 -13.75 -11.93
C GLN A 126 -14.88 -14.89 -10.96
N GLY A 127 -13.98 -15.83 -11.32
CA GLY A 127 -13.58 -16.93 -10.45
C GLY A 127 -13.01 -16.47 -9.09
N THR A 128 -12.51 -15.23 -9.02
CA THR A 128 -12.03 -14.60 -7.79
C THR A 128 -13.14 -14.42 -6.73
N LEU A 129 -14.41 -14.29 -7.15
CA LEU A 129 -15.55 -14.15 -6.23
C LEU A 129 -15.79 -15.39 -5.38
N THR A 130 -15.30 -16.55 -5.81
CA THR A 130 -15.38 -17.82 -5.03
C THR A 130 -14.69 -17.70 -3.67
N PHE A 131 -13.71 -16.80 -3.53
CA PHE A 131 -13.03 -16.57 -2.25
C PHE A 131 -13.82 -15.67 -1.27
N LEU A 132 -14.91 -15.02 -1.71
CA LEU A 132 -15.67 -14.09 -0.87
C LEU A 132 -16.19 -14.71 0.44
N PRO A 133 -16.85 -15.90 0.44
CA PRO A 133 -17.37 -16.48 1.68
C PRO A 133 -16.26 -16.79 2.69
N ILE A 134 -15.12 -17.31 2.20
CA ILE A 134 -13.95 -17.63 3.03
C ILE A 134 -13.37 -16.35 3.62
N LEU A 135 -13.21 -15.29 2.81
CA LEU A 135 -12.69 -14.01 3.28
C LEU A 135 -13.61 -13.36 4.31
N LEU A 136 -14.93 -13.37 4.11
CA LEU A 136 -15.88 -12.87 5.10
C LEU A 136 -15.81 -13.66 6.41
N GLY A 137 -15.75 -15.00 6.32
CA GLY A 137 -15.59 -15.86 7.49
C GLY A 137 -14.33 -15.56 8.30
N LEU A 138 -13.19 -15.33 7.62
CA LEU A 138 -11.92 -14.96 8.27
C LEU A 138 -11.91 -13.51 8.79
N SER A 139 -12.64 -12.61 8.16
CA SER A 139 -12.74 -11.20 8.58
C SER A 139 -13.49 -11.04 9.91
N LEU A 140 -14.40 -11.95 10.27
CA LEU A 140 -15.11 -11.92 11.55
C LEU A 140 -14.18 -11.99 12.77
N PRO A 141 -13.41 -13.07 13.01
CA PRO A 141 -12.51 -13.13 14.17
C PRO A 141 -11.47 -12.02 14.13
N SER A 142 -11.00 -11.66 12.94
CA SER A 142 -10.01 -10.60 12.76
C SER A 142 -10.53 -9.22 13.19
N SER A 143 -11.78 -8.91 12.83
CA SER A 143 -12.42 -7.64 13.20
C SER A 143 -12.71 -7.53 14.70
N ILE A 144 -13.00 -8.65 15.37
CA ILE A 144 -13.18 -8.71 16.82
C ILE A 144 -11.85 -8.41 17.53
N ILE A 145 -10.75 -9.02 17.07
CA ILE A 145 -9.42 -8.73 17.59
C ILE A 145 -9.07 -7.26 17.39
N THR A 146 -9.32 -6.73 16.19
CA THR A 146 -9.07 -5.32 15.84
C THR A 146 -9.85 -4.37 16.77
N ALA A 147 -11.13 -4.66 17.05
CA ALA A 147 -11.96 -3.87 17.96
C ALA A 147 -11.50 -3.95 19.42
N HIS A 148 -11.07 -5.14 19.87
CA HIS A 148 -10.52 -5.30 21.22
C HIS A 148 -9.22 -4.51 21.39
N LEU A 149 -8.33 -4.58 20.39
CA LEU A 149 -7.08 -3.84 20.38
C LEU A 149 -7.31 -2.32 20.33
N SER A 150 -8.31 -1.84 19.58
CA SER A 150 -8.60 -0.40 19.51
C SER A 150 -9.04 0.21 20.84
N ARG A 151 -9.55 -0.60 21.78
CA ARG A 151 -9.89 -0.15 23.13
C ARG A 151 -8.69 -0.15 24.08
N LYS A 152 -7.67 -0.97 23.82
CA LYS A 152 -6.48 -1.11 24.67
C LYS A 152 -5.32 -0.20 24.25
N ILE A 153 -5.22 0.12 22.97
CA ILE A 153 -4.11 0.89 22.42
C ILE A 153 -4.36 2.39 22.68
N PRO A 154 -3.45 3.10 23.38
CA PRO A 154 -3.57 4.54 23.55
C PRO A 154 -3.22 5.28 22.24
N GLU A 155 -3.76 6.48 22.09
CA GLU A 155 -3.32 7.38 21.01
C GLU A 155 -1.84 7.75 21.20
N PRO A 156 -1.07 7.91 20.10
CA PRO A 156 0.31 8.37 20.22
C PRO A 156 0.33 9.80 20.78
N SER A 157 1.13 10.04 21.82
CA SER A 157 1.24 11.34 22.49
C SER A 157 2.29 12.29 21.88
N TYR A 158 2.80 12.00 20.69
CA TYR A 158 3.91 12.77 20.11
C TYR A 158 3.54 14.21 19.78
N SER A 159 4.41 15.14 20.19
CA SER A 159 4.39 16.52 19.72
C SER A 159 4.81 16.55 18.26
N LEU A 160 3.95 17.11 17.41
CA LEU A 160 4.25 17.28 15.99
C LEU A 160 5.27 18.40 15.84
N ILE A 161 6.51 18.04 15.53
CA ILE A 161 7.54 19.03 15.24
C ILE A 161 7.17 19.72 13.92
N GLU A 162 6.95 21.03 13.96
CA GLU A 162 6.80 21.84 12.76
C GLU A 162 8.15 21.94 12.06
N GLN A 163 8.42 20.98 11.18
CA GLN A 163 9.56 21.04 10.28
C GLN A 163 9.16 21.78 9.00
N GLU A 164 10.01 22.73 8.61
CA GLU A 164 9.90 23.40 7.32
C GLU A 164 10.32 22.41 6.23
N SER A 165 9.34 21.96 5.44
CA SER A 165 9.60 21.08 4.31
C SER A 165 9.85 21.93 3.08
N GLU A 166 10.95 21.66 2.37
CA GLU A 166 11.03 21.99 0.96
C GLU A 166 9.82 21.37 0.24
N LYS A 167 9.13 22.17 -0.56
CA LYS A 167 8.02 21.70 -1.37
C LYS A 167 8.60 20.73 -2.41
N PRO A 168 8.17 19.45 -2.46
CA PRO A 168 8.62 18.57 -3.53
C PRO A 168 8.17 19.16 -4.87
N SER A 169 8.99 19.07 -5.90
CA SER A 169 8.60 19.52 -7.24
C SER A 169 7.40 18.69 -7.70
N THR A 170 6.25 19.35 -7.76
CA THR A 170 4.96 18.75 -8.11
C THR A 170 5.00 18.06 -9.48
N SER A 171 5.81 18.60 -10.39
CA SER A 171 6.09 18.04 -11.71
C SER A 171 6.80 16.69 -11.66
N LEU A 172 7.72 16.45 -10.72
CA LEU A 172 8.40 15.14 -10.60
C LEU A 172 7.48 14.06 -10.03
N ILE A 173 6.62 14.43 -9.07
CA ILE A 173 5.61 13.53 -8.51
C ILE A 173 4.61 13.16 -9.61
N ALA A 174 4.08 14.14 -10.34
CA ALA A 174 3.15 13.89 -11.44
C ALA A 174 3.76 12.95 -12.49
N LEU A 175 5.02 13.17 -12.84
CA LEU A 175 5.72 12.38 -13.83
C LEU A 175 5.97 10.92 -13.41
N LEU A 176 6.31 10.68 -12.14
CA LEU A 176 6.40 9.34 -11.57
C LEU A 176 5.06 8.59 -11.61
N VAL A 177 3.98 9.31 -11.30
CA VAL A 177 2.62 8.76 -11.34
C VAL A 177 2.24 8.38 -12.76
N VAL A 178 2.46 9.27 -13.73
CA VAL A 178 2.17 9.00 -15.14
C VAL A 178 3.01 7.83 -15.66
N THR A 179 4.29 7.74 -15.27
CA THR A 179 5.16 6.60 -15.64
C THR A 179 4.62 5.27 -15.08
N GLY A 180 4.19 5.26 -13.82
CA GLY A 180 3.60 4.07 -13.19
C GLY A 180 2.29 3.65 -13.84
N CYS A 181 1.41 4.60 -14.14
CA CYS A 181 0.15 4.34 -14.85
C CYS A 181 0.39 3.81 -16.26
N ALA A 182 1.27 4.47 -17.02
CA ALA A 182 1.64 4.06 -18.37
C ALA A 182 2.14 2.60 -18.39
N MET A 183 3.06 2.25 -17.49
CA MET A 183 3.58 0.88 -17.39
C MET A 183 2.49 -0.17 -17.08
N MET A 184 1.45 0.18 -16.34
CA MET A 184 0.34 -0.75 -16.05
C MET A 184 -0.54 -0.98 -17.28
N MET A 185 -0.73 0.04 -18.12
CA MET A 185 -1.63 -0.01 -19.28
C MET A 185 -1.01 -0.73 -20.48
N THR A 186 0.31 -0.66 -20.67
CA THR A 186 0.99 -1.27 -21.81
C THR A 186 0.87 -2.79 -21.83
N GLU A 187 0.54 -3.39 -22.97
CA GLU A 187 0.52 -4.85 -23.14
C GLU A 187 1.79 -5.40 -23.81
N ASN A 188 2.52 -4.55 -24.53
CA ASN A 188 3.77 -4.91 -25.19
C ASN A 188 4.90 -5.24 -24.19
N ILE A 189 5.37 -6.49 -24.23
CA ILE A 189 6.38 -7.01 -23.30
C ILE A 189 7.72 -6.27 -23.38
N ILE A 190 8.11 -5.78 -24.56
CA ILE A 190 9.37 -5.05 -24.75
C ILE A 190 9.28 -3.71 -24.00
N LEU A 191 8.17 -3.01 -24.13
CA LEU A 191 7.94 -1.74 -23.45
C LEU A 191 7.86 -1.93 -21.93
N ILE A 192 7.20 -3.00 -21.46
CA ILE A 192 7.16 -3.36 -20.03
C ILE A 192 8.56 -3.64 -19.48
N LEU A 193 9.42 -4.32 -20.25
CA LEU A 193 10.80 -4.59 -19.85
C LEU A 193 11.61 -3.29 -19.75
N LEU A 194 11.51 -2.42 -20.77
CA LEU A 194 12.20 -1.12 -20.79
C LEU A 194 11.76 -0.22 -19.64
N SER A 195 10.45 -0.13 -19.37
CA SER A 195 9.92 0.65 -18.24
C SER A 195 10.35 0.07 -16.90
N CYS A 196 10.44 -1.26 -16.77
CA CYS A 196 10.94 -1.91 -15.56
C CYS A 196 12.42 -1.61 -15.31
N ILE A 197 13.26 -1.69 -16.36
CA ILE A 197 14.68 -1.32 -16.27
C ILE A 197 14.81 0.14 -15.84
N ALA A 198 14.06 1.03 -16.47
CA ALA A 198 14.04 2.43 -16.12
C ALA A 198 13.62 2.67 -14.66
N ALA A 199 12.58 1.99 -14.17
CA ALA A 199 12.17 2.05 -12.77
C ALA A 199 13.29 1.65 -11.80
N PHE A 200 14.05 0.58 -12.12
CA PHE A 200 15.22 0.19 -11.33
C PHE A 200 16.36 1.20 -11.39
N THR A 201 16.64 1.80 -12.56
CA THR A 201 17.64 2.88 -12.64
C THR A 201 17.23 4.07 -11.77
N LEU A 202 15.93 4.37 -11.72
CA LEU A 202 15.37 5.42 -10.89
C LEU A 202 15.49 5.12 -9.39
N GLN A 203 15.18 3.88 -8.99
CA GLN A 203 15.36 3.42 -7.61
C GLN A 203 16.82 3.53 -7.17
N LYS A 204 17.76 3.11 -8.03
CA LYS A 204 19.21 3.22 -7.77
C LYS A 204 19.64 4.68 -7.65
N ARG A 205 19.19 5.56 -8.56
CA ARG A 205 19.46 7.01 -8.51
C ARG A 205 18.82 7.69 -7.30
N ALA A 206 17.69 7.17 -6.83
CA ALA A 206 17.04 7.56 -5.58
C ALA A 206 17.78 7.07 -4.32
N GLY A 207 18.98 6.48 -4.44
CA GLY A 207 19.79 5.99 -3.33
C GLY A 207 19.19 4.80 -2.59
N ARG A 208 18.17 4.14 -3.17
CA ARG A 208 17.53 2.98 -2.57
C ARG A 208 18.25 1.70 -3.03
N LYS A 209 18.56 0.83 -2.06
CA LYS A 209 19.13 -0.50 -2.35
C LYS A 209 18.09 -1.34 -3.11
N ILE A 210 18.55 -2.06 -4.14
CA ILE A 210 17.74 -3.00 -4.90
C ILE A 210 18.00 -4.39 -4.35
N LEU A 211 16.99 -4.97 -3.68
CA LEU A 211 17.04 -6.34 -3.19
C LEU A 211 16.58 -7.26 -4.32
N LEU A 212 17.53 -7.89 -5.03
CA LEU A 212 17.20 -8.72 -6.19
C LEU A 212 16.38 -9.97 -5.84
N LYS A 213 16.56 -10.52 -4.63
CA LYS A 213 15.91 -11.77 -4.18
C LYS A 213 14.35 -11.68 -4.23
N PRO A 214 13.68 -10.69 -3.61
CA PRO A 214 12.23 -10.50 -3.74
C PRO A 214 11.74 -10.41 -5.19
N HIS A 215 12.47 -9.71 -6.07
CA HIS A 215 12.07 -9.56 -7.48
C HIS A 215 12.18 -10.87 -8.25
N ALA A 216 13.27 -11.62 -8.06
CA ALA A 216 13.44 -12.94 -8.68
C ALA A 216 12.35 -13.92 -8.20
N LEU A 217 12.04 -13.92 -6.90
CA LEU A 217 10.98 -14.76 -6.34
C LEU A 217 9.60 -14.38 -6.89
N MET A 218 9.30 -13.09 -7.01
CA MET A 218 8.03 -12.61 -7.59
C MET A 218 7.89 -12.99 -9.07
N LEU A 219 8.96 -12.85 -9.87
CA LEU A 219 8.96 -13.28 -11.27
C LEU A 219 8.72 -14.78 -11.39
N LEU A 220 9.44 -15.58 -10.62
CA LEU A 220 9.25 -17.04 -10.58
C LEU A 220 7.81 -17.40 -10.19
N PHE A 221 7.27 -16.77 -9.14
CA PHE A 221 5.92 -17.03 -8.67
C PHE A 221 4.85 -16.64 -9.71
N MET A 222 5.01 -15.49 -10.40
CA MET A 222 4.08 -15.07 -11.45
C MET A 222 4.14 -15.97 -12.68
N LEU A 223 5.32 -16.49 -13.03
CA LEU A 223 5.46 -17.49 -14.09
C LEU A 223 4.73 -18.78 -13.74
N LEU A 224 5.00 -19.33 -12.54
CA LEU A 224 4.36 -20.56 -12.06
C LEU A 224 2.83 -20.41 -11.97
N SER A 225 2.35 -19.28 -11.46
CA SER A 225 0.92 -18.98 -11.36
C SER A 225 0.26 -18.86 -12.74
N SER A 226 0.93 -18.23 -13.70
CA SER A 226 0.39 -18.04 -15.05
C SER A 226 0.30 -19.34 -15.86
N VAL A 227 1.20 -20.31 -15.60
CA VAL A 227 1.15 -21.64 -16.23
C VAL A 227 -0.11 -22.43 -15.85
N ILE A 228 -0.74 -22.12 -14.72
CA ILE A 228 -2.00 -22.77 -14.28
C ILE A 228 -3.18 -22.33 -15.16
N THR A 229 -3.11 -21.16 -15.79
CA THR A 229 -4.12 -20.64 -16.73
C THR A 229 -3.56 -20.65 -18.15
N PRO A 230 -3.54 -21.81 -18.82
CA PRO A 230 -2.95 -21.95 -20.15
C PRO A 230 -3.78 -21.19 -21.20
N HIS A 231 -3.10 -20.35 -21.99
CA HIS A 231 -3.70 -19.59 -23.08
C HIS A 231 -2.68 -19.42 -24.20
N GLY A 232 -3.13 -19.56 -25.45
CA GLY A 232 -2.25 -19.52 -26.62
C GLY A 232 -1.81 -20.91 -27.08
N LYS A 233 -0.72 -20.97 -27.84
CA LYS A 233 -0.19 -22.22 -28.40
C LYS A 233 0.54 -23.00 -27.33
N VAL A 234 0.23 -24.29 -27.22
CA VAL A 234 0.95 -25.21 -26.34
C VAL A 234 2.34 -25.43 -26.92
N ILE A 235 3.38 -25.03 -26.18
CA ILE A 235 4.78 -25.26 -26.58
C ILE A 235 5.19 -26.67 -26.14
N THR A 236 4.88 -27.02 -24.90
CA THR A 236 5.23 -28.32 -24.32
C THR A 236 4.25 -28.69 -23.20
N THR A 237 4.23 -29.97 -22.81
CA THR A 237 3.44 -30.45 -21.68
C THR A 237 4.37 -31.07 -20.64
N ILE A 238 4.24 -30.66 -19.38
CA ILE A 238 5.05 -31.17 -18.27
C ILE A 238 4.10 -31.74 -17.21
N PHE A 239 4.22 -33.03 -16.88
CA PHE A 239 3.36 -33.71 -15.89
C PHE A 239 1.85 -33.42 -16.05
N SER A 240 1.37 -33.34 -17.30
CA SER A 240 -0.02 -32.99 -17.69
C SER A 240 -0.40 -31.50 -17.64
N LEU A 241 0.52 -30.60 -17.28
CA LEU A 241 0.30 -29.14 -17.40
C LEU A 241 0.76 -28.65 -18.78
N PRO A 242 -0.14 -28.10 -19.61
CA PRO A 242 0.24 -27.49 -20.88
C PRO A 242 0.93 -26.15 -20.63
N ILE A 243 2.19 -26.06 -21.03
CA ILE A 243 2.95 -24.82 -21.01
C ILE A 243 2.72 -24.13 -22.35
N THR A 244 1.90 -23.08 -22.31
CA THR A 244 1.58 -22.26 -23.48
C THR A 244 2.47 -21.02 -23.59
N ASP A 245 2.72 -20.57 -24.81
CA ASP A 245 3.44 -19.31 -25.08
C ASP A 245 2.81 -18.10 -24.38
N GLY A 246 1.48 -17.97 -24.46
CA GLY A 246 0.73 -16.89 -23.84
C GLY A 246 0.82 -16.91 -22.32
N ALA A 247 0.82 -18.10 -21.69
CA ALA A 247 1.03 -18.22 -20.25
C ALA A 247 2.40 -17.69 -19.80
N ILE A 248 3.47 -17.99 -20.55
CA ILE A 248 4.82 -17.50 -20.25
C ILE A 248 4.89 -15.98 -20.43
N ILE A 249 4.43 -15.46 -21.57
CA ILE A 249 4.46 -14.03 -21.87
C ILE A 249 3.64 -13.25 -20.83
N ASN A 250 2.44 -13.72 -20.48
CA ASN A 250 1.60 -13.11 -19.45
C ASN A 250 2.25 -13.16 -18.06
N GLY A 251 2.87 -14.28 -17.71
CA GLY A 251 3.58 -14.44 -16.44
C GLY A 251 4.78 -13.48 -16.32
N LEU A 252 5.57 -13.35 -17.39
CA LEU A 252 6.66 -12.38 -17.50
C LEU A 252 6.14 -10.95 -17.40
N ALA A 253 5.13 -10.60 -18.19
CA ALA A 253 4.53 -9.27 -18.21
C ALA A 253 4.02 -8.87 -16.81
N LYS A 254 3.26 -9.75 -16.14
CA LYS A 254 2.76 -9.52 -14.77
C LYS A 254 3.90 -9.36 -13.77
N GLY A 255 4.92 -10.21 -13.82
CA GLY A 255 6.06 -10.15 -12.90
C GLY A 255 6.93 -8.90 -13.09
N LEU A 256 7.15 -8.48 -14.34
CA LEU A 256 7.87 -7.24 -14.66
C LEU A 256 7.08 -6.00 -14.24
N LYS A 257 5.76 -5.96 -14.54
CA LYS A 257 4.87 -4.89 -14.09
C LYS A 257 4.89 -4.73 -12.56
N LEU A 258 4.81 -5.83 -11.82
CA LEU A 258 4.88 -5.77 -10.36
C LEU A 258 6.26 -5.32 -9.86
N SER A 259 7.35 -5.82 -10.46
CA SER A 259 8.72 -5.46 -10.07
C SER A 259 9.03 -3.98 -10.34
N GLY A 260 8.67 -3.48 -11.52
CA GLY A 260 8.82 -2.06 -11.86
C GLY A 260 7.94 -1.17 -10.97
N GLY A 261 6.72 -1.61 -10.62
CA GLY A 261 5.83 -0.88 -9.73
C GLY A 261 6.42 -0.73 -8.32
N ILE A 262 7.07 -1.78 -7.81
CA ILE A 262 7.83 -1.74 -6.56
C ILE A 262 9.00 -0.76 -6.66
N ALA A 263 9.78 -0.83 -7.73
CA ALA A 263 10.92 0.07 -7.92
C ALA A 263 10.47 1.55 -8.00
N LEU A 264 9.39 1.84 -8.71
CA LEU A 264 8.77 3.18 -8.75
C LEU A 264 8.26 3.60 -7.38
N SER A 265 7.60 2.71 -6.62
CA SER A 265 7.12 3.00 -5.26
C SER A 265 8.29 3.34 -4.32
N GLN A 266 9.44 2.67 -4.47
CA GLN A 266 10.65 2.96 -3.70
C GLN A 266 11.28 4.30 -4.11
N ALA A 267 11.31 4.63 -5.40
CA ALA A 267 11.76 5.94 -5.88
C ALA A 267 10.85 7.07 -5.39
N PHE A 268 9.53 6.88 -5.44
CA PHE A 268 8.53 7.83 -4.98
C PHE A 268 8.66 8.18 -3.49
N SER A 269 9.06 7.21 -2.66
CA SER A 269 9.23 7.42 -1.21
C SER A 269 10.21 8.54 -0.83
N VAL A 270 11.13 8.94 -1.72
CA VAL A 270 12.11 10.02 -1.46
C VAL A 270 11.47 11.41 -1.48
N PHE A 271 10.36 11.56 -2.21
CA PHE A 271 9.62 12.83 -2.27
C PHE A 271 8.72 13.05 -1.05
N ILE A 272 8.50 12.02 -0.25
CA ILE A 272 7.67 12.06 0.93
C ILE A 272 8.55 12.43 2.12
N LYS A 273 8.61 13.73 2.42
CA LYS A 273 9.40 14.29 3.53
C LYS A 273 8.51 14.74 4.70
N PRO A 274 9.03 14.75 5.94
CA PRO A 274 8.42 15.45 7.07
C PRO A 274 8.13 16.92 6.73
N GLY A 275 7.01 17.48 7.20
CA GLY A 275 6.60 18.85 6.86
C GLY A 275 5.32 19.33 7.54
N LYS A 276 4.95 20.61 7.31
CA LYS A 276 3.77 21.27 7.93
C LYS A 276 2.42 20.70 7.48
N GLY A 277 2.32 20.18 6.25
CA GLY A 277 1.07 19.58 5.73
C GLY A 277 0.72 18.25 6.40
N ILE A 278 -0.54 17.80 6.25
CA ILE A 278 -1.05 16.56 6.89
C ILE A 278 -0.20 15.32 6.54
N ILE A 279 0.26 15.22 5.28
CA ILE A 279 1.16 14.14 4.83
C ILE A 279 2.51 14.26 5.53
N GLY A 280 3.08 15.47 5.58
CA GLY A 280 4.36 15.72 6.25
C GLY A 280 4.33 15.42 7.74
N LYS A 281 3.27 15.83 8.45
CA LYS A 281 3.04 15.52 9.87
C LYS A 281 2.87 14.02 10.10
N THR A 282 2.16 13.34 9.22
CA THR A 282 2.00 11.87 9.26
C THR A 282 3.35 11.18 9.11
N VAL A 283 4.18 11.61 8.15
CA VAL A 283 5.50 11.02 7.88
C VAL A 283 6.48 11.28 9.02
N ALA A 284 6.47 12.50 9.57
CA ALA A 284 7.25 12.85 10.75
C ALA A 284 6.92 11.92 11.92
N THR A 285 5.62 11.80 12.23
CA THR A 285 5.15 10.96 13.34
C THR A 285 5.43 9.48 13.10
N PHE A 286 5.25 9.00 11.87
CA PHE A 286 5.53 7.62 11.50
C PHE A 286 7.02 7.30 11.65
N THR A 287 7.91 8.22 11.24
CA THR A 287 9.36 8.05 11.37
C THR A 287 9.77 8.00 12.85
N MET A 288 9.18 8.86 13.68
CA MET A 288 9.36 8.85 15.14
C MET A 288 8.92 7.52 15.77
N LEU A 289 7.69 7.09 15.47
CA LEU A 289 7.12 5.81 15.91
C LEU A 289 7.98 4.62 15.48
N LEU A 290 8.42 4.59 14.22
CA LEU A 290 9.24 3.53 13.67
C LEU A 290 10.62 3.49 14.32
N THR A 291 11.20 4.65 14.62
CA THR A 291 12.49 4.76 15.31
C THR A 291 12.37 4.24 16.75
N ALA A 292 11.33 4.64 17.48
CA ALA A 292 11.05 4.15 18.83
C ALA A 292 10.76 2.63 18.86
N TYR A 293 10.07 2.11 17.83
CA TYR A 293 9.85 0.68 17.65
C TYR A 293 11.16 -0.09 17.36
N ARG A 294 12.06 0.50 16.57
CA ARG A 294 13.35 -0.10 16.23
C ARG A 294 14.32 -0.10 17.41
N SER A 295 14.34 0.95 18.23
CA SER A 295 15.23 1.06 19.39
C SER A 295 14.75 0.28 20.62
N SER A 296 13.47 -0.07 20.70
CA SER A 296 12.93 -0.88 21.79
C SER A 296 13.32 -2.36 21.67
N THR A 297 13.56 -2.98 22.82
CA THR A 297 13.89 -4.40 22.97
C THR A 297 12.67 -5.19 23.44
N GLY A 298 12.68 -6.51 23.22
CA GLY A 298 11.60 -7.42 23.61
C GLY A 298 10.75 -7.94 22.44
N SER A 299 9.60 -8.52 22.77
CA SER A 299 8.65 -9.07 21.77
C SER A 299 8.06 -7.97 20.88
N ILE A 300 7.54 -8.35 19.70
CA ILE A 300 6.87 -7.43 18.74
C ILE A 300 5.85 -6.52 19.45
N TRP A 301 5.07 -7.10 20.36
CA TRP A 301 4.05 -6.37 21.12
C TRP A 301 4.62 -5.42 22.17
N GLN A 302 5.66 -5.85 22.91
CA GLN A 302 6.35 -4.98 23.88
C GLN A 302 7.04 -3.79 23.21
N ARG A 303 7.67 -4.03 22.05
CA ARG A 303 8.29 -2.99 21.24
C ARG A 303 7.26 -1.99 20.75
N PHE A 304 6.11 -2.47 20.28
CA PHE A 304 4.99 -1.63 19.87
C PHE A 304 4.45 -0.76 21.02
N LEU A 305 4.16 -1.37 22.17
CA LEU A 305 3.65 -0.62 23.33
C LEU A 305 4.67 0.37 23.90
N THR A 306 5.96 -0.01 23.91
CA THR A 306 7.05 0.88 24.32
C THR A 306 7.15 2.06 23.36
N ALA A 307 7.09 1.81 22.05
CA ALA A 307 7.12 2.86 21.04
C ALA A 307 6.03 3.91 21.30
N LEU A 308 4.78 3.51 21.53
CA LEU A 308 3.70 4.47 21.80
C LEU A 308 3.91 5.40 23.01
N LYS A 309 4.72 4.96 23.98
CA LYS A 309 4.95 5.67 25.24
C LYS A 309 6.24 6.50 25.24
N THR A 310 7.23 6.13 24.44
CA THR A 310 8.54 6.78 24.44
C THR A 310 8.59 7.91 23.42
N ASN A 311 8.90 9.12 23.88
CA ASN A 311 9.32 10.21 22.99
C ASN A 311 10.69 9.84 22.41
N PRO A 312 10.89 9.85 21.08
CA PRO A 312 12.14 9.41 20.48
C PRO A 312 13.16 10.56 20.60
N PRO A 313 14.46 10.27 20.42
CA PRO A 313 15.45 11.33 20.31
C PRO A 313 15.09 12.30 19.17
N SER A 314 15.27 13.59 19.42
CA SER A 314 14.77 14.74 18.67
C SER A 314 15.30 14.93 17.24
N ASN A 315 15.96 13.93 16.66
CA ASN A 315 16.64 14.10 15.37
C ASN A 315 16.42 12.88 14.45
N PRO A 316 15.38 12.87 13.60
CA PRO A 316 15.29 11.90 12.53
C PRO A 316 16.44 12.19 11.56
N SER A 317 17.33 11.21 11.39
CA SER A 317 18.53 11.30 10.54
C SER A 317 18.20 11.92 9.18
N LYS A 318 18.76 13.11 8.92
CA LYS A 318 18.76 13.76 7.60
C LYS A 318 19.47 12.85 6.61
N THR A 319 18.71 12.06 5.86
CA THR A 319 19.19 11.49 4.60
C THR A 319 18.48 12.23 3.48
N ALA A 320 18.91 13.48 3.25
CA ALA A 320 18.55 14.20 2.05
C ALA A 320 19.28 13.54 0.88
N ILE A 321 18.60 12.63 0.19
CA ILE A 321 19.12 12.04 -1.04
C ILE A 321 18.88 13.06 -2.15
N ASN A 322 19.94 13.71 -2.60
CA ASN A 322 19.89 14.67 -3.68
C ASN A 322 19.91 13.90 -5.00
N VAL A 323 18.72 13.63 -5.57
CA VAL A 323 18.60 12.97 -6.88
C VAL A 323 18.66 14.06 -7.95
N PRO A 324 19.58 13.99 -8.94
CA PRO A 324 19.64 14.99 -9.99
C PRO A 324 18.34 14.98 -10.82
N ILE A 325 17.53 16.02 -10.63
CA ILE A 325 16.17 16.21 -11.14
C ILE A 325 16.07 15.97 -12.66
N PHE A 326 17.09 16.38 -13.42
CA PHE A 326 17.12 16.26 -14.88
C PHE A 326 17.08 14.79 -15.37
N THR A 327 17.67 13.89 -14.59
CA THR A 327 17.73 12.46 -14.93
C THR A 327 16.39 11.74 -14.77
N LEU A 328 15.52 12.25 -13.88
CA LEU A 328 14.16 11.75 -13.68
C LEU A 328 13.25 12.12 -14.87
N TYR A 329 13.39 13.34 -15.41
CA TYR A 329 12.55 13.81 -16.51
C TYR A 329 12.79 13.06 -17.82
N GLY A 330 14.04 12.84 -18.21
CA GLY A 330 14.34 12.18 -19.48
C GLY A 330 13.83 10.74 -19.54
N ILE A 331 14.06 9.97 -18.47
CA ILE A 331 13.70 8.55 -18.43
C ILE A 331 12.18 8.34 -18.45
N SER A 332 11.45 9.13 -17.68
CA SER A 332 9.99 9.05 -17.58
C SER A 332 9.29 9.55 -18.84
N ALA A 333 9.75 10.65 -19.44
CA ALA A 333 9.19 11.16 -20.70
C ALA A 333 9.31 10.13 -21.84
N ILE A 334 10.43 9.41 -21.92
CA ILE A 334 10.65 8.35 -22.91
C ILE A 334 9.64 7.21 -22.71
N ILE A 335 9.46 6.72 -21.48
CA ILE A 335 8.49 5.64 -21.18
C ILE A 335 7.08 6.08 -21.55
N ILE A 336 6.70 7.30 -21.18
CA ILE A 336 5.37 7.83 -21.44
C ILE A 336 5.12 7.95 -22.94
N ALA A 337 6.07 8.49 -23.70
CA ALA A 337 5.96 8.60 -25.16
C ALA A 337 5.76 7.23 -25.83
N PHE A 338 6.54 6.21 -25.41
CA PHE A 338 6.39 4.86 -25.95
C PHE A 338 5.08 4.19 -25.55
N CYS A 339 4.62 4.36 -24.30
CA CYS A 339 3.37 3.74 -23.84
C CYS A 339 2.13 4.42 -24.46
N ILE A 340 2.16 5.74 -24.67
CA ILE A 340 1.09 6.46 -25.37
C ILE A 340 1.04 6.01 -26.84
N ALA A 341 2.19 5.88 -27.50
CA ALA A 341 2.22 5.35 -28.87
C ALA A 341 1.57 3.96 -28.94
N ASP A 342 1.89 3.05 -28.02
CA ASP A 342 1.32 1.71 -27.98
C ASP A 342 -0.21 1.70 -27.72
N CYS A 343 -0.73 2.65 -26.92
CA CYS A 343 -2.17 2.79 -26.68
C CYS A 343 -2.95 3.47 -27.83
N VAL A 344 -2.28 4.25 -28.68
CA VAL A 344 -2.91 4.96 -29.81
C VAL A 344 -2.91 4.11 -31.09
N PHE A 345 -2.04 3.11 -31.18
CA PHE A 345 -1.92 2.21 -32.32
C PHE A 345 -2.64 0.85 -32.14
N PHE A 346 -3.49 0.72 -31.12
CA PHE A 346 -4.44 -0.38 -30.90
C PHE A 346 -5.88 0.15 -30.91
#